data_AF-A0A2D8MNU2-F1
#
_entry.id   AF-A0A2D8MNU2-F1
#
_cell.length_a   1.000
_cell.length_b   1.000
_cell.length_c   1.000
_cell.angle_alpha   90.00
_cell.angle_beta   90.00
_cell.angle_gamma   90.00
#
_symmetry.space_group_name_H-M   'P 1'
#
loop_
_entity.id
_entity.type
_entity.pdbx_description
1 polymer ?
#
loop_
_entity_poly.entity_id
_entity_poly.type
_entity_poly.pdbx_seq_one_letter_code
_entity_poly.pdbx_strand_id
1 'polypeptide(L)' 'MKNSRIHIPEPRSSFISIQCQECGTSRVVFSASTSKINCEKCNTLLLENTGG' A
#
# COMPACT_ATOMS: atom_id res chain seq x y z
N MET A 1 -5.47 14.91 -11.99
CA MET A 1 -5.00 15.03 -13.39
C MET A 1 -4.95 13.62 -14.03
N LYS A 2 -5.27 13.39 -15.30
CA LYS A 2 -5.22 12.03 -15.92
C LYS A 2 -3.86 11.82 -16.63
N ASN A 3 -3.17 10.70 -16.37
CA ASN A 3 -1.84 10.42 -16.93
C ASN A 3 -1.83 10.24 -18.47
N SER A 4 -3.00 10.06 -19.09
CA SER A 4 -3.15 9.83 -20.54
C SER A 4 -2.71 10.98 -21.47
N ARG A 5 -2.25 12.12 -20.95
CA ARG A 5 -1.76 13.26 -21.75
C ARG A 5 -0.24 13.42 -21.71
N ILE A 6 0.48 12.51 -21.07
CA ILE A 6 1.93 12.58 -20.88
C ILE A 6 2.58 11.53 -21.78
N HIS A 7 3.62 11.92 -22.52
CA HIS A 7 4.29 11.09 -23.53
C HIS A 7 4.98 9.85 -22.93
N ILE A 8 5.41 9.95 -21.66
CA ILE A 8 5.92 8.85 -20.83
C ILE A 8 5.23 8.97 -19.47
N PRO A 9 4.15 8.20 -19.21
CA PRO A 9 3.44 8.28 -17.96
C PRO A 9 4.23 7.59 -16.84
N GLU A 10 4.47 8.31 -15.74
CA GLU A 10 5.02 7.71 -14.54
C GLU A 10 3.93 7.02 -13.69
N PRO A 11 4.25 5.87 -13.06
CA PRO A 11 3.33 5.18 -12.18
C PRO A 11 3.01 6.06 -10.97
N ARG A 12 1.72 6.14 -10.62
CA ARG A 12 1.27 6.84 -9.42
C ARG A 12 1.45 6.04 -8.13
N SER A 13 1.60 4.73 -8.30
CA SER A 13 1.69 3.83 -7.18
C SER A 13 3.12 3.78 -6.66
N SER A 14 3.28 3.74 -5.35
CA SER A 14 4.57 3.69 -4.67
C SER A 14 4.59 2.58 -3.63
N PHE A 15 5.80 2.14 -3.28
CA PHE A 15 6.00 1.23 -2.16
C PHE A 15 6.14 2.05 -0.88
N ILE A 16 5.38 1.67 0.14
CA ILE A 16 5.34 2.34 1.43
C ILE A 16 5.83 1.35 2.48
N SER A 17 6.80 1.75 3.29
CA SER A 17 7.21 0.96 4.45
C SER A 17 6.35 1.39 5.64
N ILE A 18 5.49 0.50 6.12
CA ILE A 18 4.68 0.72 7.32
C ILE A 18 5.24 -0.07 8.48
N GLN A 19 5.15 0.49 9.68
CA GLN A 19 5.49 -0.20 10.91
C GLN A 19 4.21 -0.45 11.71
N CYS A 20 3.98 -1.70 12.07
CA CYS A 20 2.90 -2.11 12.96
C CYS A 20 3.14 -1.53 14.36
N GLN A 21 2.20 -0.73 14.87
CA GLN A 21 2.32 -0.13 16.21
C GLN A 21 2.18 -1.17 17.34
N GLU A 22 1.46 -2.26 17.13
CA GLU A 22 1.21 -3.27 18.17
C GLU A 22 2.38 -4.26 18.33
N CYS A 23 3.10 -4.51 17.24
CA CYS A 23 4.04 -5.62 17.14
C CYS A 23 5.44 -5.20 16.67
N GLY A 24 5.63 -3.93 16.33
CA GLY A 24 6.89 -3.35 15.86
C GLY A 24 7.36 -3.86 14.50
N THR A 25 6.58 -4.71 13.82
CA THR A 25 6.99 -5.34 12.55
C THR A 25 6.88 -4.33 11.41
N SER A 26 7.96 -4.16 10.66
CA SER A 26 8.00 -3.35 9.45
C SER A 26 7.63 -4.19 8.23
N ARG A 27 6.78 -3.64 7.36
CA ARG A 27 6.39 -4.28 6.11
C ARG A 27 6.37 -3.25 4.98
N VAL A 28 6.83 -3.67 3.81
CA VAL A 28 6.68 -2.90 2.58
C VAL A 28 5.36 -3.28 1.92
N VAL A 29 4.49 -2.31 1.71
CA VAL A 29 3.16 -2.47 1.11
C VAL A 29 3.02 -1.58 -0.13
N PHE A 30 2.19 -2.01 -1.08
CA PHE A 30 1.94 -1.24 -2.30
C PHE A 30 0.76 -0.28 -2.09
N SER A 31 0.92 0.98 -2.47
CA SER A 31 -0.09 2.03 -2.21
C SER A 31 -1.44 1.76 -2.89
N ALA A 32 -1.45 1.06 -4.03
CA ALA A 32 -2.66 0.69 -4.76
C ALA A 32 -3.01 -0.80 -4.57
N SER A 33 -2.75 -1.35 -3.37
CA SER A 33 -3.10 -2.74 -3.07
C SER A 33 -4.62 -2.94 -3.10
N THR A 34 -5.07 -3.88 -3.92
CA THR A 34 -6.49 -4.30 -3.99
C THR A 34 -6.82 -5.40 -2.99
N SER A 35 -5.81 -6.00 -2.37
CA SER A 35 -5.96 -7.04 -1.35
C SER A 35 -5.84 -6.46 0.05
N LYS A 36 -6.58 -7.05 0.98
CA LYS A 36 -6.42 -6.78 2.42
C LYS A 36 -5.08 -7.36 2.86
N ILE A 37 -4.26 -6.54 3.52
CA ILE A 37 -2.96 -6.96 4.04
C ILE A 37 -3.05 -7.02 5.56
N ASN A 38 -2.89 -8.23 6.11
CA ASN A 38 -2.84 -8.47 7.53
C ASN A 38 -1.40 -8.53 8.03
N CYS A 39 -1.19 -8.10 9.25
CA CYS A 39 0.05 -8.27 10.01
C CYS A 39 0.36 -9.76 10.20
N GLU A 40 1.56 -10.22 9.83
CA GLU A 40 1.95 -11.64 9.98
C GLU A 40 2.03 -12.08 11.44
N LYS A 41 2.33 -11.14 12.35
CA LYS A 41 2.59 -11.43 13.76
C LYS A 41 1.37 -11.26 14.66
N CYS A 42 0.53 -10.29 14.33
CA CYS A 42 -0.59 -9.83 15.15
C CYS A 42 -1.96 -10.06 14.50
N ASN A 43 -1.99 -10.48 13.22
CA ASN A 43 -3.19 -10.62 12.40
C ASN A 43 -4.05 -9.35 12.26
N THR A 44 -3.66 -8.24 12.86
CA THR A 44 -4.29 -6.93 12.73
C THR A 44 -4.33 -6.50 11.25
N LEU A 45 -5.47 -5.94 10.84
CA LEU A 45 -5.65 -5.38 9.50
C LEU A 45 -4.74 -4.15 9.36
N LEU A 46 -3.75 -4.21 8.45
CA LEU A 46 -2.83 -3.09 8.22
C LEU A 46 -3.27 -2.22 7.05
N LEU A 47 -3.87 -2.84 6.03
CA LEU A 47 -4.44 -2.14 4.88
C LEU A 47 -5.78 -2.74 4.51
N GLU A 48 -6.72 -1.86 4.23
CA GLU A 48 -7.96 -2.14 3.51
C GLU A 48 -7.90 -1.54 2.11
N ASN A 49 -8.45 -2.24 1.13
CA ASN A 49 -8.55 -1.76 -0.24
C ASN A 49 -9.70 -0.76 -0.37
N THR A 50 -9.40 0.53 -0.49
CA THR A 50 -10.44 1.56 -0.53
C THR A 50 -10.94 1.91 -1.94
N GLY A 51 -10.53 1.15 -2.97
CA GLY A 51 -10.98 1.35 -4.36
C GLY A 51 -10.65 2.77 -4.87
N GLY A 52 -9.38 3.02 -5.19
CA GLY A 52 -8.89 4.29 -5.73
C GLY A 52 -9.04 4.46 -7.23
#